data_AF-A0A5C6MNX2-F1
#
_entry.id   AF-A0A5C6MNX2-F1
#
_cell.length_a   1.000
_cell.length_b   1.000
_cell.length_c   1.000
_cell.angle_alpha   90.00
_cell.angle_beta   90.00
_cell.angle_gamma   90.00
#
_symmetry.space_group_name_H-M   'P 1'
#
loop_
_entity.id
_entity.type
_entity.pdbx_description
1 polymer ?
#
loop_
_entity_poly.entity_id
_entity_poly.type
_entity_poly.pdbx_seq_one_letter_code
_entity_poly.pdbx_strand_id
1 'polypeptide(L)' 'MLMTATLADIRDSGAKPVMVYIHGGSYMEGTGNMIDGSVLASYGNVIVITLNYRVGVLASVKVAED' A
#
# COMPACT_ATOMS: atom_id res chain seq x y z
N MET A 1 2.42 3.97 5.20
CA MET A 1 1.14 3.43 4.71
C MET A 1 0.29 4.60 4.28
N LEU A 2 -0.31 4.53 3.10
CA LEU A 2 -1.27 5.50 2.59
C LEU A 2 -2.54 4.75 2.18
N MET A 3 -3.67 5.41 2.33
CA MET A 3 -4.97 4.91 1.89
C MET A 3 -5.59 5.95 0.96
N THR A 4 -6.14 5.47 -0.15
CA THR A 4 -6.84 6.28 -1.13
C THR A 4 -8.24 5.69 -1.35
N ALA A 5 -9.24 6.55 -1.18
CA ALA A 5 -10.64 6.25 -1.42
C ALA A 5 -11.32 7.52 -1.98
N THR A 6 -12.41 7.34 -2.73
CA THR A 6 -13.22 8.43 -3.28
C THR A 6 -14.31 8.88 -2.30
N LEU A 7 -14.91 10.04 -2.56
CA LEU A 7 -16.06 10.52 -1.77
C LEU A 7 -17.28 9.60 -1.87
N ALA A 8 -17.44 8.90 -2.99
CA ALA A 8 -18.50 7.91 -3.14
C ALA A 8 -18.27 6.71 -2.22
N ASP A 9 -17.01 6.32 -2.02
CA ASP A 9 -16.64 5.21 -1.15
C ASP A 9 -16.95 5.48 0.32
N ILE A 10 -16.74 6.72 0.78
CA ILE A 10 -16.99 7.11 2.18
C ILE A 10 -18.49 7.12 2.50
N ARG A 11 -19.35 7.41 1.50
CA ARG A 11 -20.80 7.53 1.68
C ARG A 11 -21.53 6.21 1.52
N ASP A 12 -20.84 5.19 1.03
CA ASP A 12 -21.37 3.84 0.87
C ASP A 12 -21.06 3.02 2.12
N SER A 13 -22.11 2.44 2.72
CA SER A 13 -21.98 1.57 3.91
C SER A 13 -21.78 0.10 3.55
N GLY A 14 -21.81 -0.24 2.25
CA GLY A 14 -21.50 -1.56 1.75
C GLY A 14 -20.02 -1.91 1.90
N ALA A 15 -19.73 -3.21 2.04
CA ALA A 15 -18.35 -3.70 2.03
C ALA A 15 -17.74 -3.51 0.64
N LYS A 16 -16.56 -2.88 0.58
CA LYS A 16 -15.81 -2.69 -0.67
C LYS A 16 -14.57 -3.60 -0.74
N PRO A 17 -14.22 -4.09 -1.93
CA PRO A 17 -12.95 -4.77 -2.13
C PRO A 17 -11.78 -3.85 -1.79
N VAL A 18 -10.75 -4.42 -1.14
CA VAL A 18 -9.54 -3.71 -0.74
C VAL A 18 -8.37 -4.20 -1.59
N MET A 19 -7.76 -3.29 -2.34
CA MET A 19 -6.55 -3.53 -3.10
C MET A 19 -5.34 -3.05 -2.29
N VAL A 20 -4.42 -3.98 -2.00
CA VAL A 20 -3.17 -3.67 -1.29
C VAL A 20 -2.02 -3.67 -2.29
N TYR A 21 -1.36 -2.53 -2.43
CA TYR A 21 -0.17 -2.35 -3.26
C TYR A 21 1.10 -2.34 -2.41
N ILE A 22 2.00 -3.26 -2.75
CA ILE A 22 3.34 -3.36 -2.17
C ILE A 22 4.32 -2.86 -3.22
N HIS A 23 5.10 -1.84 -2.87
CA HIS A 23 6.04 -1.28 -3.82
C HIS A 23 7.24 -2.21 -4.08
N GLY A 24 7.73 -2.19 -5.32
CA GLY A 24 8.98 -2.84 -5.72
C GLY A 24 10.22 -2.13 -5.16
N GLY A 25 11.37 -2.34 -5.81
CA GLY A 25 12.67 -1.79 -5.39
C GLY A 25 13.59 -2.80 -4.69
N SER A 26 13.38 -4.10 -4.94
CA SER A 26 14.24 -5.21 -4.50
C SER A 26 14.55 -5.21 -2.99
N TYR A 27 13.62 -4.71 -2.17
CA TYR A 27 13.79 -4.51 -0.73
C TYR A 27 14.90 -3.54 -0.33
N MET A 28 15.46 -2.79 -1.27
CA MET A 28 16.56 -1.83 -1.05
C MET A 28 16.07 -0.39 -1.08
N GLU A 29 15.00 -0.13 -1.84
CA GLU A 29 14.45 1.21 -2.04
C GLU A 29 12.93 1.16 -2.29
N GLY A 30 12.30 2.32 -2.23
CA GLY A 30 10.88 2.51 -2.56
C GLY A 30 10.04 3.11 -1.42
N THR A 31 8.88 3.64 -1.80
CA THR A 31 7.89 4.24 -0.88
C THR A 31 6.46 3.96 -1.35
N GLY A 32 5.52 3.91 -0.41
CA GLY A 32 4.09 3.76 -0.64
C GLY A 32 3.47 4.90 -1.44
N ASN A 33 4.15 6.05 -1.60
CA ASN A 33 3.65 7.16 -2.43
C ASN A 33 4.16 7.13 -3.88
N MET A 34 4.78 6.04 -4.34
CA MET A 34 5.29 5.95 -5.72
C MET A 34 4.17 5.80 -6.77
N ILE A 35 2.95 5.47 -6.35
CA ILE A 35 1.77 5.39 -7.23
C ILE A 35 0.67 6.27 -6.65
N ASP A 36 0.01 7.03 -7.52
CA ASP A 36 -1.26 7.68 -7.20
C ASP A 36 -2.41 6.67 -7.32
N GLY A 37 -2.94 6.24 -6.16
CA GLY A 37 -4.04 5.29 -6.08
C GLY A 37 -5.41 5.85 -6.48
N SER A 38 -5.54 7.14 -6.78
CA SER A 38 -6.83 7.81 -7.03
C SER A 38 -7.56 7.26 -8.26
N VAL A 39 -6.82 6.98 -9.33
CA VAL A 39 -7.35 6.40 -10.57
C VAL A 39 -7.88 4.99 -10.30
N LEU A 40 -7.11 4.16 -9.59
CA LEU A 40 -7.53 2.79 -9.26
C LEU A 40 -8.75 2.77 -8.35
N ALA A 41 -8.80 3.64 -7.34
CA ALA A 41 -9.94 3.76 -6.44
C ALA A 41 -11.22 4.18 -7.20
N SER A 42 -11.09 5.17 -8.09
CA SER A 42 -12.22 5.72 -8.87
C SER A 42 -12.75 4.74 -9.92
N TYR A 43 -11.89 4.22 -10.79
CA TYR A 43 -12.32 3.33 -11.88
C TYR A 43 -12.67 1.92 -11.39
N GLY A 44 -11.99 1.44 -10.35
CA GLY A 44 -12.19 0.10 -9.80
C GLY A 44 -13.27 0.00 -8.75
N ASN A 45 -13.80 1.12 -8.23
CA ASN A 45 -14.69 1.15 -7.07
C ASN A 45 -14.11 0.32 -5.89
N VAL A 46 -12.84 0.54 -5.61
CA VAL A 46 -12.03 -0.22 -4.61
C VAL A 46 -11.36 0.74 -3.64
N ILE A 47 -11.09 0.27 -2.42
CA ILE A 47 -10.20 0.98 -1.50
C ILE A 47 -8.77 0.58 -1.83
N VAL A 48 -7.89 1.56 -2.08
CA VAL A 48 -6.47 1.31 -2.37
C VAL A 48 -5.63 1.62 -1.15
N ILE A 49 -4.81 0.66 -0.73
CA ILE A 49 -3.87 0.80 0.37
C ILE A 49 -2.47 0.59 -0.18
N THR A 50 -1.56 1.54 0.06
CA THR A 50 -0.13 1.37 -0.22
C THR A 50 0.64 1.25 1.08
N LEU A 51 1.57 0.30 1.14
CA LEU A 51 2.34 0.04 2.35
C LEU A 51 3.75 0.62 2.22
N ASN A 52 4.30 1.08 3.35
CA ASN A 52 5.75 1.25 3.49
C ASN A 52 6.26 0.05 4.27
N TYR A 53 7.33 -0.57 3.79
CA TYR A 53 8.06 -1.58 4.54
C TYR A 53 9.52 -1.15 4.71
N ARG A 54 10.22 -1.72 5.70
CA ARG A 54 11.65 -1.41 5.90
C ARG A 54 12.44 -1.91 4.70
N VAL A 55 13.43 -1.13 4.29
CA VAL A 55 14.32 -1.44 3.16
C VAL A 55 15.78 -1.43 3.61
N GLY A 56 16.64 -2.06 2.81
CA GLY A 56 18.08 -2.16 3.06
C GLY A 56 18.43 -3.03 4.26
N VAL A 57 19.63 -2.82 4.81
CA VAL A 57 20.14 -3.57 5.98
C VAL A 57 19.15 -3.53 7.16
N LEU A 58 18.43 -2.42 7.32
CA LEU A 58 17.40 -2.27 8.37
C LEU A 58 16.23 -3.26 8.23
N ALA A 59 16.04 -3.85 7.06
CA ALA A 59 15.05 -4.89 6.81
C ALA A 59 15.60 -6.31 7.03
N SER A 60 16.91 -6.50 6.89
CA SER A 60 17.53 -7.84 6.78
C SER A 60 18.27 -8.32 8.02
N VAL A 61 18.48 -7.47 9.04
CA VAL A 61 19.18 -7.88 10.27
C VAL A 61 18.40 -8.98 10.98
N LYS A 62 19.01 -10.16 11.04
CA LYS A 62 18.60 -11.30 11.87
C LYS A 62 19.78 -11.68 12.74
N VAL A 63 19.56 -11.81 14.04
CA VAL A 63 20.54 -12.40 14.94
C VAL A 63 20.35 -13.91 14.87
N ALA A 64 21.42 -14.64 14.57
CA ALA A 64 21.40 -16.09 14.68
C ALA A 64 21.45 -16.44 16.18
N GLU A 65 20.50 -17.25 16.63
CA GLU A 65 20.57 -17.91 17.93
C GLU A 65 21.33 -19.23 17.73
N ASP A 66 22.32 -19.48 18.60
CA ASP A 66 23.01 -20.76 18.72
C ASP A 66 22.21 -21.73 19.60
#